data_AF-A0A9D7HQD8-F1
#
_entry.id   AF-A0A9D7HQD8-F1
#
_cell.length_a   1.000
_cell.length_b   1.000
_cell.length_c   1.000
_cell.angle_alpha   90.00
_cell.angle_beta   90.00
_cell.angle_gamma   90.00
#
_symmetry.space_group_name_H-M   'P 1'
#
loop_
_entity.id
_entity.type
_entity.pdbx_description
1 polymer ?
#
loop_
_entity_poly.entity_id
_entity_poly.type
_entity_poly.pdbx_seq_one_letter_code
_entity_poly.pdbx_strand_id
1 'polypeptide(L)'
;MYAYASNDSLFLNCFHQKLGPWYALALCQGEFLVYRAAITTPYAWMGGAVGGAIAAGNRQLYVLSLRTGNTRPLNKEYVIARLEDRGMTELLSAYTAEGQQDSVEVLLRYVELLNADLAAGAGGSGP
;
A
#
# COMPACT_ATOMS: atom_id res chain seq x y z
N MET A 1 5.25 -17.85 -5.87
CA MET A 1 4.75 -17.61 -4.49
C MET A 1 4.48 -16.13 -4.36
N TYR A 2 3.23 -15.72 -4.08
CA TYR A 2 2.81 -14.31 -4.11
C TYR A 2 3.06 -13.57 -2.79
N ALA A 3 3.00 -14.28 -1.67
CA ALA A 3 3.29 -13.76 -0.34
C ALA A 3 3.81 -14.90 0.56
N TYR A 4 4.43 -14.53 1.68
CA TYR A 4 4.87 -15.42 2.75
C TYR A 4 4.36 -14.88 4.07
N ALA A 5 3.66 -15.69 4.85
CA ALA A 5 3.21 -15.33 6.19
C ALA A 5 4.08 -16.06 7.23
N SER A 6 4.53 -15.33 8.25
CA SER A 6 5.32 -15.88 9.35
C SER A 6 4.91 -15.21 10.65
N ASN A 7 4.40 -16.00 11.59
CA ASN A 7 3.76 -15.51 12.82
C ASN A 7 2.67 -14.48 12.45
N ASP A 8 2.80 -13.25 12.93
CA ASP A 8 1.85 -12.15 12.69
C ASP A 8 2.26 -11.22 11.53
N SER A 9 3.33 -11.57 10.81
CA SER A 9 3.87 -10.77 9.72
C SER A 9 3.52 -11.35 8.36
N LEU A 10 3.01 -10.50 7.47
CA LEU A 10 2.79 -10.82 6.06
C LEU A 10 3.88 -10.16 5.20
N PHE A 11 4.55 -10.95 4.38
CA PHE A 11 5.58 -10.49 3.44
C PHE A 11 5.08 -10.66 2.00
N LEU A 12 5.02 -9.57 1.24
CA LEU A 12 4.59 -9.56 -0.16
C LEU A 12 5.78 -9.76 -1.10
N ASN A 13 5.63 -10.64 -2.09
CA ASN A 13 6.65 -10.81 -3.12
C ASN A 13 6.55 -9.66 -4.15
N CYS A 14 7.51 -8.74 -4.11
CA CYS A 14 7.54 -7.56 -4.98
C CYS A 14 7.83 -7.90 -6.45
N PHE A 15 8.34 -9.09 -6.75
CA PHE A 15 8.68 -9.51 -8.11
C PHE A 15 7.43 -9.53 -8.99
N HIS A 16 6.33 -10.07 -8.46
CA HIS A 16 5.05 -10.13 -9.15
C HIS A 16 4.43 -8.75 -9.40
N GLN A 17 4.82 -7.76 -8.58
CA GLN A 17 4.38 -6.36 -8.71
C GLN A 17 5.33 -5.52 -9.56
N LYS A 18 6.37 -6.13 -10.14
CA LYS A 18 7.44 -5.43 -10.90
C LYS A 18 8.18 -4.38 -10.05
N LEU A 19 8.26 -4.60 -8.74
CA LEU A 19 8.90 -3.73 -7.75
C LEU A 19 10.18 -4.36 -7.17
N GLY A 20 10.86 -5.20 -7.95
CA GLY A 20 12.13 -5.84 -7.59
C GLY A 20 12.03 -7.26 -7.02
N PRO A 21 13.14 -8.02 -6.97
CA PRO A 21 13.15 -9.46 -6.65
C PRO A 21 13.15 -9.80 -5.14
N TRP A 22 12.57 -8.96 -4.29
CA TRP A 22 12.58 -9.14 -2.82
C TRP A 22 11.16 -9.25 -2.24
N TYR A 23 11.10 -9.63 -0.97
CA TYR A 23 9.88 -9.58 -0.18
C TYR A 23 9.81 -8.28 0.62
N ALA A 24 8.60 -7.71 0.75
CA ALA A 24 8.34 -6.51 1.55
C ALA A 24 7.36 -6.82 2.67
N LEU A 25 7.65 -6.34 3.88
CA LEU A 25 6.73 -6.43 5.01
C LEU A 25 5.48 -5.58 4.76
N ALA A 26 4.31 -6.18 4.95
CA ALA A 26 3.04 -5.46 4.99
C ALA A 26 2.95 -4.67 6.30
N LEU A 27 2.76 -3.35 6.17
CA LEU A 27 2.58 -2.40 7.26
C LEU A 27 1.11 -2.26 7.66
N CYS A 28 0.21 -2.47 6.71
CA CYS A 28 -1.24 -2.47 6.93
C CYS A 28 -1.84 -3.69 6.23
N GLN A 29 -2.82 -4.33 6.87
CA GLN A 29 -3.48 -5.54 6.40
C GLN A 29 -5.00 -5.34 6.32
N GLY A 30 -5.62 -5.89 5.28
CA GLY A 30 -7.04 -5.71 4.94
C GLY A 30 -7.26 -5.94 3.44
N GLU A 31 -8.31 -5.36 2.85
CA GLU A 31 -8.48 -5.39 1.38
C GLU A 31 -7.37 -4.60 0.67
N PHE A 32 -6.88 -3.54 1.32
CA PHE A 32 -5.71 -2.78 0.89
C PHE A 32 -4.51 -3.16 1.76
N LEU A 33 -3.48 -3.75 1.14
CA LEU A 33 -2.21 -4.02 1.79
C LEU A 33 -1.23 -2.90 1.52
N VAL A 34 -0.64 -2.33 2.57
CA VAL A 34 0.39 -1.27 2.43
C VAL A 34 1.75 -1.85 2.73
N TYR A 35 2.76 -1.53 1.93
CA TYR A 35 4.13 -2.01 2.11
C TYR A 35 5.14 -1.03 1.52
N ARG A 36 6.41 -1.15 1.94
CA ARG A 36 7.51 -0.37 1.36
C ARG A 36 8.28 -1.19 0.34
N ALA A 37 8.43 -0.65 -0.86
CA ALA A 37 9.19 -1.27 -1.94
C ALA A 37 9.95 -0.21 -2.74
N ALA A 38 10.92 -0.65 -3.53
CA ALA A 38 11.64 0.21 -4.45
C ALA A 38 11.30 -0.14 -5.88
N ILE A 39 11.27 0.84 -6.78
CA ILE A 39 11.22 0.56 -8.21
C ILE A 39 12.62 0.09 -8.63
N THR A 40 12.69 -1.11 -9.18
CA THR A 40 13.79 -1.48 -10.07
C THR A 40 13.65 -0.63 -11.34
N THR A 41 14.37 0.49 -11.41
CA THR A 41 14.55 1.19 -12.68
C THR A 41 15.32 0.27 -13.64
N PRO A 42 15.15 0.39 -14.97
CA PRO A 42 15.96 -0.36 -15.94
C PRO A 42 17.47 -0.16 -15.70
N TYR A 43 17.85 1.02 -15.18
CA TYR A 43 19.20 1.35 -14.77
C TYR A 43 19.69 0.58 -13.53
N ALA A 44 18.81 0.15 -12.63
CA ALA A 44 19.19 -0.66 -11.48
C ALA A 44 19.66 -2.07 -11.89
N TRP A 45 19.10 -2.62 -12.98
CA TRP A 45 19.56 -3.88 -13.58
C TRP A 45 20.90 -3.70 -14.32
N MET A 46 21.10 -2.57 -15.00
CA MET A 46 22.36 -2.28 -15.72
C MET A 46 23.52 -1.84 -14.80
N GLY A 47 23.23 -1.30 -13.61
CA GLY A 47 24.23 -0.74 -12.69
C GLY A 47 24.88 -1.74 -11.73
N GLY A 48 24.61 -3.04 -11.87
CA GLY A 48 25.15 -4.08 -11.00
C GLY A 48 24.83 -3.85 -9.51
N ALA A 49 25.70 -4.32 -8.61
CA ALA A 49 25.50 -4.22 -7.16
C ALA A 49 25.26 -2.77 -6.65
N VAL A 50 25.82 -1.77 -7.34
CA VAL A 50 25.69 -0.34 -6.99
C VAL A 50 24.31 0.21 -7.38
N GLY A 51 23.86 -0.09 -8.60
CA GLY A 51 22.51 0.28 -9.06
C GLY A 51 21.40 -0.38 -8.23
N GLY A 52 21.60 -1.63 -7.84
CA GLY A 52 20.70 -2.35 -6.93
C GLY A 52 20.64 -1.75 -5.52
N ALA A 53 21.78 -1.30 -4.98
CA ALA A 53 21.83 -0.67 -3.65
C ALA A 53 21.15 0.71 -3.62
N ILE A 54 21.34 1.53 -4.66
CA ILE A 54 20.69 2.86 -4.77
C ILE A 54 19.18 2.71 -4.92
N ALA A 55 18.72 1.77 -5.77
CA ALA A 55 17.30 1.45 -5.87
C ALA A 55 16.76 0.95 -4.53
N ALA A 56 17.45 0.02 -3.85
CA ALA A 56 17.04 -0.48 -2.55
C ALA A 56 16.99 0.60 -1.44
N GLY A 57 17.75 1.69 -1.59
CA GLY A 57 17.73 2.84 -0.69
C GLY A 57 16.49 3.74 -0.85
N ASN A 58 15.85 3.75 -2.02
CA ASN A 58 14.74 4.65 -2.33
C ASN A 58 13.38 3.93 -2.23
N ARG A 59 13.06 3.44 -1.02
CA ARG A 59 11.82 2.69 -0.76
C ARG A 59 10.63 3.63 -0.59
N GLN A 60 9.71 3.57 -1.54
CA GLN A 60 8.44 4.29 -1.51
C GLN A 60 7.33 3.44 -0.90
N LEU A 61 6.26 4.09 -0.47
CA LEU A 61 5.07 3.46 0.07
C LEU A 61 4.15 3.04 -1.08
N TYR A 62 3.72 1.78 -1.06
CA TYR A 62 2.81 1.21 -2.06
C TYR A 62 1.61 0.60 -1.40
N VAL A 63 0.51 0.56 -2.13
CA VAL A 63 -0.73 -0.09 -1.75
C VAL A 63 -1.13 -1.11 -2.82
N LEU A 64 -1.44 -2.33 -2.39
CA LEU A 64 -1.97 -3.41 -3.22
C LEU A 64 -3.45 -3.62 -2.88
N SER A 65 -4.32 -3.49 -3.87
CA SER A 65 -5.73 -3.85 -3.74
C SER A 65 -5.92 -5.34 -3.98
N LEU A 66 -6.34 -6.10 -2.97
CA LEU A 66 -6.59 -7.54 -3.10
C LEU A 66 -7.76 -7.86 -4.03
N ARG A 67 -8.74 -6.96 -4.14
CA ARG A 67 -9.86 -7.09 -5.08
C ARG A 67 -9.42 -7.07 -6.54
N THR A 68 -8.43 -6.25 -6.88
CA THR A 68 -8.00 -6.04 -8.28
C THR A 68 -6.64 -6.64 -8.62
N GLY A 69 -5.84 -7.01 -7.61
CA GLY A 69 -4.45 -7.43 -7.76
C GLY A 69 -3.49 -6.30 -8.15
N ASN A 70 -3.96 -5.05 -8.20
CA ASN A 70 -3.17 -3.91 -8.68
C ASN A 70 -2.43 -3.22 -7.53
N THR A 71 -1.16 -2.95 -7.77
CA THR A 71 -0.32 -2.11 -6.92
C THR A 71 -0.25 -0.68 -7.46
N ARG A 72 -0.35 0.30 -6.56
CA ARG A 72 -0.14 1.73 -6.86
C ARG A 72 0.74 2.38 -5.78
N PRO A 73 1.45 3.48 -6.10
CA PRO A 73 2.05 4.32 -5.07
C PRO A 73 0.97 4.79 -4.09
N LEU A 74 1.26 4.74 -2.80
CA LEU A 74 0.38 5.30 -1.78
C LEU A 74 0.77 6.77 -1.55
N ASN A 75 -0.12 7.67 -1.94
CA ASN A 75 0.00 9.12 -1.82
C ASN A 75 -1.38 9.72 -1.47
N LYS A 76 -1.43 11.03 -1.25
CA LYS A 76 -2.69 11.70 -0.92
C LYS A 76 -3.76 11.56 -1.99
N GLU A 77 -3.39 11.60 -3.26
CA GLU A 77 -4.34 11.48 -4.38
C GLU A 77 -5.00 10.10 -4.37
N TYR A 78 -4.25 9.05 -4.03
CA TYR A 78 -4.80 7.71 -3.87
C TYR A 78 -5.84 7.67 -2.74
N VAL A 79 -5.51 8.23 -1.56
CA VAL A 79 -6.41 8.21 -0.39
C VAL A 79 -7.68 9.00 -0.68
N ILE A 80 -7.56 10.23 -1.21
CA ILE A 80 -8.70 11.06 -1.61
C ILE A 80 -9.60 10.29 -2.57
N ALA A 81 -9.05 9.74 -3.65
CA ALA A 81 -9.83 9.01 -4.64
C ALA A 81 -10.53 7.78 -4.05
N ARG A 82 -9.94 7.09 -3.07
CA ARG A 82 -10.59 5.94 -2.41
C ARG A 82 -11.73 6.38 -1.48
N LEU A 83 -11.55 7.49 -0.75
CA LEU A 83 -12.59 8.04 0.13
C LEU A 83 -13.78 8.58 -0.68
N GLU A 84 -13.50 9.26 -1.80
CA GLU A 84 -14.52 9.73 -2.76
C GLU A 84 -15.30 8.58 -3.39
N ASP A 85 -14.60 7.58 -3.95
CA ASP A 85 -15.22 6.41 -4.59
C ASP A 85 -16.16 5.64 -3.63
N ARG A 86 -15.91 5.71 -2.32
CA ARG A 86 -16.71 5.06 -1.28
C ARG A 86 -17.80 5.97 -0.69
N GLY A 87 -17.82 7.25 -1.05
CA GLY A 87 -18.77 8.22 -0.48
C GLY A 87 -18.53 8.53 1.01
N MET A 88 -17.30 8.36 1.51
CA MET A 88 -16.96 8.59 2.93
C MET A 88 -16.69 10.08 3.20
N THR A 89 -17.72 10.92 3.06
CA THR A 89 -17.60 12.39 3.10
C THR A 89 -17.01 12.93 4.40
N GLU A 90 -17.36 12.33 5.55
CA GLU A 90 -16.80 12.74 6.85
C GLU A 90 -15.30 12.48 6.95
N LEU A 91 -14.84 11.29 6.54
CA LEU A 91 -13.42 10.96 6.53
C LEU A 91 -12.65 11.77 5.48
N LEU A 92 -13.26 12.03 4.32
CA LEU A 92 -12.65 12.89 3.32
C LEU A 92 -12.44 14.30 3.89
N SER A 93 -13.44 14.87 4.56
CA SER A 93 -13.33 16.17 5.21
C SER A 93 -12.21 16.16 6.27
N ALA A 94 -12.19 15.15 7.14
CA ALA A 94 -11.14 14.99 8.15
C ALA A 94 -9.75 14.91 7.51
N TYR A 95 -9.59 14.11 6.44
CA TYR A 95 -8.34 13.98 5.70
C TYR A 95 -7.90 15.32 5.10
N THR A 96 -8.84 16.04 4.48
CA THR A 96 -8.55 17.33 3.85
C THR A 96 -8.11 18.40 4.87
N ALA A 97 -8.49 18.25 6.13
CA ALA A 97 -8.10 19.15 7.22
C ALA A 97 -6.74 18.79 7.85
N GLU A 98 -6.15 17.64 7.52
CA GLU A 98 -4.83 17.24 8.01
C GLU A 98 -3.74 18.17 7.47
N GLY A 99 -2.90 18.72 8.36
CA GLY A 99 -1.77 19.57 7.96
C GLY A 99 -0.65 18.82 7.24
N GLN A 100 -0.63 17.48 7.30
CA GLN A 100 0.43 16.64 6.76
C GLN A 100 -0.13 15.42 6.00
N GLN A 101 -0.98 15.65 5.00
CA GLN A 101 -1.63 14.60 4.21
C GLN A 101 -0.68 13.59 3.56
N ASP A 102 0.53 14.01 3.22
CA ASP A 102 1.56 13.18 2.60
C ASP A 102 2.44 12.44 3.62
N SER A 103 2.22 12.61 4.93
CA SER A 103 2.98 11.85 5.93
C SER A 103 2.58 10.38 5.91
N VAL A 104 3.55 9.51 6.15
CA VAL A 104 3.35 8.06 6.11
C VAL A 104 2.34 7.63 7.17
N GLU A 105 2.40 8.26 8.34
CA GLU A 105 1.51 8.03 9.46
C GLU A 105 0.05 8.36 9.11
N VAL A 106 -0.16 9.51 8.46
CA VAL A 106 -1.50 9.94 8.02
C VAL A 106 -2.01 9.02 6.92
N LEU A 107 -1.21 8.71 5.90
CA LEU A 107 -1.60 7.81 4.83
C LEU A 107 -1.98 6.41 5.34
N LEU A 108 -1.17 5.83 6.24
CA LEU A 108 -1.44 4.52 6.83
C LEU A 108 -2.75 4.53 7.62
N ARG A 109 -2.95 5.53 8.50
CA ARG A 109 -4.17 5.64 9.31
C ARG A 109 -5.44 5.66 8.44
N TYR A 110 -5.45 6.43 7.35
CA TYR A 110 -6.64 6.51 6.50
C TYR A 110 -6.85 5.24 5.66
N VAL A 111 -5.79 4.51 5.30
CA VAL A 111 -5.93 3.18 4.68
C VAL A 111 -6.46 2.15 5.68
N GLU A 112 -6.06 2.21 6.95
CA GLU A 112 -6.62 1.36 8.02
C GLU A 112 -8.11 1.62 8.22
N LEU A 113 -8.54 2.89 8.22
CA LEU A 113 -9.97 3.25 8.31
C LEU A 113 -10.77 2.74 7.10
N LEU A 114 -10.21 2.84 5.88
CA LEU A 114 -10.80 2.25 4.68
C LEU A 114 -10.96 0.73 4.81
N ASN A 115 -9.95 0.03 5.32
CA ASN A 115 -10.00 -1.41 5.54
C ASN A 115 -11.05 -1.79 6.60
N ALA A 116 -11.16 -1.02 7.69
CA ALA A 116 -12.13 -1.26 8.75
C ALA A 116 -13.57 -1.11 8.24
N ASP A 117 -13.84 -0.07 7.44
CA ASP A 117 -15.15 0.17 6.81
C ASP A 117 -15.54 -0.96 5.85
N LEU A 118 -14.58 -1.46 5.06
CA LEU A 118 -14.80 -2.61 4.18
C LEU A 118 -15.12 -3.89 4.97
N ALA A 119 -14.40 -4.13 6.07
CA ALA A 119 -14.67 -5.26 6.94
C ALA A 119 -16.07 -5.19 7.58
N ALA A 120 -16.49 -3.99 8.02
CA ALA A 120 -17.82 -3.76 8.58
C ALA A 120 -18.94 -4.00 7.54
N GLY A 121 -18.74 -3.55 6.30
CA GLY A 121 -19.69 -3.79 5.20
C GLY A 121 -19.81 -5.26 4.80
N ALA A 122 -18.75 -6.06 4.93
CA ALA A 122 -18.76 -7.48 4.60
C ALA A 122 -19.55 -8.34 5.62
N GLY A 123 -19.69 -7.88 6.86
CA GLY A 123 -20.42 -8.58 7.93
C GLY A 123 -21.96 -8.45 7.87
N GLY A 124 -22.49 -7.61 6.99
CA GLY A 124 -23.94 -7.29 6.91
C GLY A 124 -24.78 -8.15 5.97
N SER A 125 -24.23 -9.24 5.41
CA SER A 125 -24.94 -10.14 4.49
C SER A 125 -24.93 -11.59 4.99
N GLY A 126 -25.59 -11.82 6.13
CA GLY A 126 -26.04 -13.16 6.53
C GLY A 126 -27.56 -13.26 6.32
N PRO A 127 -28.08 -14.28 5.61
CA PRO A 127 -29.52 -14.53 5.49
C PRO A 127 -30.17 -14.87 6.84
#